data_AF-A0A537DU82-F1
#
_entry.id   AF-A0A537DU82-F1
#
_cell.length_a   1.000
_cell.length_b   1.000
_cell.length_c   1.000
_cell.angle_alpha   90.00
_cell.angle_beta   90.00
_cell.angle_gamma   90.00
#
_symmetry.space_group_name_H-M   'P 1'
#
loop_
_entity.id
_entity.type
_entity.pdbx_description
1 polymer ?
#
loop_
_entity_poly.entity_id
_entity_poly.type
_entity_poly.pdbx_seq_one_letter_code
_entity_poly.pdbx_strand_id
1 'polypeptide(L)' 'MNQTGRAALAEAYGTFLLTMIGPGTIIAVTFLDGSVTSAGLGFIGLAHGVALLLAVYTIGQLTGAHINPAV' A
#
# COMPACT_ATOMS: atom_id res chain seq x y z
N MET A 1 10.43 12.42 20.09
CA MET A 1 9.14 11.70 19.96
C MET A 1 9.18 10.45 20.83
N ASN A 2 8.08 10.09 21.49
CA ASN A 2 7.98 8.83 22.24
C ASN A 2 7.82 7.64 21.28
N GLN A 3 7.95 6.41 21.81
CA GLN A 3 7.90 5.18 21.01
C GLN A 3 6.57 5.03 20.27
N THR A 4 5.45 5.30 20.94
CA THR A 4 4.10 5.23 20.36
C THR A 4 3.93 6.20 19.19
N GLY A 5 4.39 7.45 19.33
CA GLY A 5 4.31 8.43 18.24
C GLY A 5 5.14 8.04 17.02
N ARG A 6 6.30 7.41 17.23
CA ARG A 6 7.12 6.87 16.12
C ARG A 6 6.40 5.72 15.41
N ALA A 7 5.82 4.79 16.17
CA ALA A 7 5.07 3.67 15.63
C ALA A 7 3.82 4.13 14.85
N ALA A 8 3.07 5.09 15.40
CA ALA A 8 1.88 5.63 14.74
C ALA A 8 2.20 6.30 13.41
N LEU A 9 3.27 7.11 13.32
CA LEU A 9 3.69 7.71 12.06
C LEU A 9 4.18 6.67 11.05
N ALA A 10 4.86 5.61 11.51
CA ALA A 10 5.31 4.54 10.64
C ALA A 10 4.13 3.79 10.03
N GLU A 11 3.16 3.35 10.84
CA GLU A 11 1.94 2.71 10.39
C GLU A 11 1.13 3.63 9.45
N ALA A 12 0.99 4.92 9.79
CA ALA A 12 0.33 5.89 8.93
C ALA A 12 1.02 6.03 7.56
N TYR A 13 2.35 6.04 7.53
CA TYR A 13 3.13 6.06 6.28
C TYR A 13 2.91 4.79 5.45
N GLY A 14 2.94 3.61 6.08
CA GLY A 14 2.68 2.34 5.41
C GLY A 14 1.26 2.24 4.84
N THR A 15 0.24 2.64 5.61
CA THR A 15 -1.15 2.71 5.13
C THR A 15 -1.32 3.75 4.02
N PHE A 16 -0.60 4.88 4.08
CA PHE A 16 -0.57 5.86 2.99
C PHE A 16 -0.01 5.25 1.69
N LEU A 17 1.12 4.53 1.75
CA LEU A 17 1.66 3.84 0.57
C LEU A 17 0.66 2.85 -0.02
N LEU A 18 0.02 2.03 0.82
CA LEU A 18 -0.97 1.05 0.41
C LEU A 18 -2.17 1.71 -0.28
N THR A 19 -2.71 2.79 0.31
CA THR A 19 -3.91 3.47 -0.19
C THR A 19 -3.65 4.42 -1.36
N MET A 20 -2.45 4.97 -1.48
CA MET A 20 -2.06 5.75 -2.66
C MET A 20 -1.77 4.85 -3.86
N ILE A 21 -0.95 3.82 -3.69
CA ILE A 21 -0.50 2.98 -4.81
C ILE A 21 -1.60 2.03 -5.25
N GLY A 22 -2.28 1.37 -4.29
CA GLY A 22 -3.26 0.34 -4.60
C GLY A 22 -4.48 0.88 -5.36
N PRO A 23 -5.38 1.63 -4.70
CA PRO A 23 -6.47 2.34 -5.36
C PRO A 23 -6.03 3.26 -6.51
N GLY A 24 -4.87 3.93 -6.39
CA GLY A 24 -4.33 4.78 -7.46
C GLY A 24 -4.07 3.99 -8.75
N THR A 25 -3.61 2.74 -8.65
CA THR A 25 -3.42 1.88 -9.83
C THR A 25 -4.74 1.49 -10.48
N ILE A 26 -5.83 1.33 -9.71
CA ILE A 26 -7.16 1.07 -10.27
C ILE A 26 -7.59 2.25 -11.16
N ILE A 27 -7.39 3.47 -10.66
CA ILE A 27 -7.69 4.70 -11.43
C ILE A 27 -6.81 4.76 -12.68
N ALA A 28 -5.50 4.51 -12.56
CA ALA A 28 -4.57 4.57 -13.67
C ALA A 28 -4.91 3.56 -14.78
N VAL A 29 -5.17 2.29 -14.41
CA VAL A 29 -5.58 1.25 -15.36
C VAL A 29 -6.89 1.62 -16.04
N THR A 30 -7.89 2.07 -15.28
CA THR A 30 -9.20 2.46 -15.83
C THR A 30 -9.07 3.65 -16.78
N PHE A 31 -8.20 4.61 -16.48
CA PHE A 31 -7.95 5.77 -17.33
C PHE A 31 -7.24 5.40 -18.64
N LEU A 32 -6.29 4.45 -18.60
CA LEU A 32 -5.51 4.03 -19.77
C LEU A 32 -6.30 3.10 -20.70
N ASP A 33 -7.02 2.13 -20.13
CA ASP A 33 -7.69 1.06 -20.89
C ASP A 33 -9.20 1.33 -21.10
N GLY A 34 -9.74 2.41 -20.50
CA GLY A 34 -11.17 2.74 -20.50
C GLY A 34 -12.06 1.80 -19.68
N SER A 35 -11.50 0.69 -19.18
CA SER A 35 -12.17 -0.30 -18.33
C SER A 35 -11.13 -1.18 -17.62
N VAL A 36 -11.53 -1.90 -16.58
CA VAL A 36 -10.65 -2.87 -15.92
C VAL A 36 -10.66 -4.19 -16.69
N THR A 37 -9.57 -4.48 -17.40
CA THR A 37 -9.36 -5.75 -18.13
C THR A 37 -8.79 -6.84 -17.21
N SER A 38 -8.80 -8.11 -17.65
CA SER A 38 -8.17 -9.20 -16.89
C SER A 38 -6.65 -8.99 -16.69
N ALA A 39 -5.97 -8.43 -17.70
CA ALA A 39 -4.57 -8.04 -17.58
C ALA A 39 -4.41 -6.86 -16.58
N GLY A 40 -5.30 -5.88 -16.66
CA GLY A 40 -5.36 -4.74 -15.74
C GLY A 40 -5.53 -5.17 -14.27
N LEU A 41 -6.38 -6.17 -13.99
CA LEU A 41 -6.50 -6.76 -12.65
C LEU A 41 -5.18 -7.35 -12.15
N GLY A 42 -4.41 -8.00 -13.02
CA GLY A 42 -3.07 -8.50 -12.70
C GLY A 42 -2.11 -7.38 -12.30
N PHE A 43 -2.11 -6.27 -13.04
CA PHE A 43 -1.29 -5.09 -12.70
C PHE A 43 -1.73 -4.41 -11.41
N ILE A 44 -3.04 -4.29 -11.16
CA ILE A 44 -3.58 -3.76 -9.90
C ILE A 44 -3.09 -4.61 -8.71
N GLY A 45 -3.19 -5.94 -8.82
CA GLY A 45 -2.70 -6.86 -7.79
C GLY A 45 -1.20 -6.74 -7.54
N LEU A 46 -0.40 -6.68 -8.61
CA LEU A 46 1.06 -6.49 -8.51
C LEU A 46 1.41 -5.15 -7.85
N ALA A 47 0.73 -4.06 -8.18
CA ALA A 47 0.98 -2.76 -7.59
C ALA A 47 0.67 -2.75 -6.08
N HIS A 48 -0.43 -3.39 -5.64
CA HIS A 48 -0.71 -3.58 -4.22
C HIS A 48 0.40 -4.41 -3.55
N GLY A 49 0.82 -5.51 -4.18
CA GLY A 49 1.90 -6.36 -3.67
C GLY A 49 3.22 -5.60 -3.49
N VAL A 50 3.59 -4.73 -4.44
CA VAL A 50 4.78 -3.87 -4.34
C VAL A 50 4.61 -2.83 -3.23
N ALA A 51 3.43 -2.24 -3.05
CA ALA A 51 3.17 -1.31 -1.95
C ALA A 51 3.35 -1.99 -0.58
N LEU A 52 2.84 -3.22 -0.42
CA LEU A 52 3.03 -4.04 0.78
C LEU A 52 4.51 -4.36 1.00
N LEU A 53 5.22 -4.77 -0.05
CA LEU A 53 6.66 -5.05 0.00
C LEU A 53 7.43 -3.82 0.51
N LEU A 54 7.16 -2.64 -0.06
CA LEU A 54 7.80 -1.38 0.34
C LEU A 54 7.50 -1.06 1.81
N ALA A 55 6.25 -1.20 2.26
CA ALA A 55 5.90 -0.97 3.66
C ALA A 55 6.65 -1.93 4.60
N VAL A 56 6.66 -3.23 4.32
CA VAL A 56 7.38 -4.22 5.15
C VAL A 56 8.87 -3.92 5.23
N TYR A 57 9.52 -3.58 4.11
CA TYR A 57 10.96 -3.26 4.11
C TYR A 57 11.30 -1.93 4.79
N THR A 58 10.40 -0.95 4.74
CA THR A 58 10.67 0.40 5.27
C THR A 58 10.31 0.55 6.75
N ILE A 59 9.21 -0.06 7.20
CA ILE A 59 8.69 0.11 8.56
C ILE A 59 8.53 -1.20 9.33
N GLY A 60 8.72 -2.37 8.71
CA GLY A 60 8.49 -3.68 9.34
C GLY A 60 9.33 -3.91 10.59
N GLN A 61 10.60 -3.47 10.60
CA GLN A 61 11.45 -3.57 11.80
C GLN A 61 10.99 -2.68 12.97
N LEU A 62 10.18 -1.65 12.69
CA LEU A 62 9.73 -0.69 13.70
C LEU A 62 8.39 -1.09 14.32
N THR A 63 7.45 -1.59 13.51
CA THR A 63 6.06 -1.82 13.95
C THR A 63 5.49 -3.19 13.58
N GLY A 64 6.22 -3.99 12.79
CA GLY A 64 5.66 -5.19 12.14
C GLY A 64 4.94 -4.89 10.82
N ALA A 65 4.75 -3.62 10.46
CA ALA A 65 4.06 -3.16 9.25
C ALA A 65 2.64 -3.76 9.13
N HIS A 66 1.80 -3.57 10.14
CA HIS A 66 0.42 -4.09 10.09
C HIS A 66 -0.38 -3.43 8.98
N ILE A 67 -0.31 -2.10 8.90
CA ILE A 67 -0.88 -1.18 7.90
C ILE A 67 -2.37 -1.41 7.59
N ASN A 68 -3.05 -2.21 8.41
CA ASN A 68 -4.40 -2.71 8.25
C ASN A 68 -4.97 -3.02 9.66
N PRO A 69 -6.09 -2.42 10.06
CA PRO A 69 -6.71 -2.68 11.37
C PRO A 69 -7.14 -4.13 11.62
N ALA A 70 -7.29 -4.95 10.57
CA ALA A 70 -7.72 -6.34 10.68
C ALA A 70 -6.57 -7.33 10.98
N VAL A 71 -5.32 -6.89 10.81
CA VAL A 71 -4.10 -7.65 11.09
C VAL A 71 -3.63 -7.28 12.49
#